data_AF-A0A813DKW3-F1
#
_entry.id   AF-A0A813DKW3-F1
#
_cell.length_a   1.000
_cell.length_b   1.000
_cell.length_c   1.000
_cell.angle_alpha   90.00
_cell.angle_beta   90.00
_cell.angle_gamma   90.00
#
_symmetry.space_group_name_H-M   'P 1'
#
loop_
_entity.id
_entity.type
_entity.pdbx_description
1 polymer ?
#
loop_
_entity_poly.entity_id
_entity_poly.type
_entity_poly.pdbx_seq_one_letter_code
_entity_poly.pdbx_strand_id
1 'polypeptide(L)'
;MPPYGVELGLPTAEELVKIGQIRRACSAEIAALKDPAEDVCGDLRIVRFLRSRKGDQKTATDWFREFLTWRVTELAPGGTPEDWRREVVGRDIDDLRQWYLKRGSPFDPINPCIGENSDGMLLMWVGTGYVDPQKWAESHDSKYTVEHDFKTMMQVMEWIFWELTRRSQKTGKMAYMIKMLDLKGEGEDGRQTLFFGDKRFYDFTMKRVMPAGQHFYCDHDAMFLVVNAARLFAICWSMGKYLLTERQRSKFK
;
A
#
# COMPACT_ATOMS: atom_id res chain seq x y z
N MET A 1 6.47 -6.68 -23.27
CA MET A 1 6.29 -6.28 -21.86
C MET A 1 5.02 -6.92 -21.33
N PRO A 2 4.95 -7.32 -20.06
CA PRO A 2 3.70 -7.79 -19.45
C PRO A 2 2.62 -6.70 -19.56
N PRO A 3 1.33 -7.06 -19.74
CA PRO A 3 0.25 -6.08 -19.97
C PRO A 3 0.12 -5.04 -18.85
N TYR A 4 0.59 -5.36 -17.64
CA TYR A 4 0.50 -4.50 -16.45
C TYR A 4 1.87 -4.07 -15.89
N GLY A 5 2.97 -4.30 -16.62
CA GLY A 5 4.31 -3.95 -16.14
C GLY A 5 4.73 -4.68 -14.84
N VAL A 6 4.10 -5.82 -14.53
CA VAL A 6 4.42 -6.70 -13.40
C VAL A 6 4.61 -8.14 -13.86
N GLU A 7 5.42 -8.90 -13.11
CA GLU A 7 5.69 -10.32 -13.37
C GLU A 7 4.70 -11.20 -12.62
N LEU A 8 3.79 -11.83 -13.35
CA LEU A 8 2.76 -12.69 -12.76
C LEU A 8 3.29 -14.08 -12.35
N GLY A 9 4.48 -14.47 -12.79
CA GLY A 9 5.08 -15.74 -12.40
C GLY A 9 5.44 -15.75 -10.91
N LEU A 10 5.27 -16.92 -10.27
CA LEU A 10 5.87 -17.21 -8.96
C LEU A 10 7.40 -17.00 -8.98
N PRO A 11 8.06 -16.94 -7.82
CA PRO A 11 9.52 -16.80 -7.77
C PRO A 11 10.23 -17.87 -8.61
N THR A 12 11.16 -17.45 -9.46
CA THR A 12 12.03 -18.36 -10.22
C THR A 12 13.02 -19.06 -9.31
N ALA A 13 13.68 -20.11 -9.79
CA ALA A 13 14.73 -20.82 -9.02
C ALA A 13 15.86 -19.87 -8.58
N GLU A 14 16.26 -18.93 -9.44
CA GLU A 14 17.27 -17.92 -9.09
C GLU A 14 16.77 -16.97 -7.98
N GLU A 15 15.52 -16.51 -8.08
CA GLU A 15 14.91 -15.67 -7.04
C GLU A 15 14.82 -16.41 -5.71
N LEU A 16 14.45 -17.70 -5.71
CA LEU A 16 14.38 -18.51 -4.49
C LEU A 16 15.73 -18.63 -3.77
N VAL A 17 16.85 -18.71 -4.50
CA VAL A 17 18.19 -18.69 -3.89
C VAL A 17 18.44 -17.35 -3.18
N LYS A 18 18.13 -16.23 -3.84
CA LYS A 18 18.31 -14.87 -3.28
C LYS A 18 17.37 -14.64 -2.08
N ILE A 19 16.12 -15.09 -2.17
CA ILE A 19 15.13 -15.06 -1.08
C ILE A 19 15.65 -15.82 0.15
N GLY A 20 16.20 -17.02 -0.05
CA GLY A 20 16.80 -17.80 1.03
C GLY A 20 17.99 -17.08 1.69
N GLN A 21 18.78 -16.33 0.92
CA GLN A 21 19.87 -15.51 1.44
C GLN A 21 19.36 -14.30 2.23
N ILE A 22 18.34 -13.59 1.73
CA ILE A 22 17.67 -12.48 2.45
C ILE A 22 17.09 -12.95 3.78
N ARG A 23 16.36 -14.08 3.77
CA ARG A 23 15.77 -14.67 4.98
C ARG A 23 16.82 -14.98 6.03
N ARG A 24 17.93 -15.62 5.65
CA ARG A 24 19.03 -15.91 6.58
C ARG A 24 19.65 -14.63 7.15
N ALA A 25 19.87 -13.63 6.30
CA ALA A 25 20.45 -12.34 6.68
C ALA A 25 19.53 -11.46 7.56
N CYS A 26 18.24 -11.78 7.64
CA CYS A 26 17.25 -11.10 8.48
C CYS A 26 16.67 -12.03 9.56
N SER A 27 17.36 -13.13 9.89
CA SER A 27 16.83 -14.17 10.77
C SER A 27 16.58 -13.68 12.20
N ALA A 28 17.41 -12.76 12.70
CA ALA A 28 17.23 -12.16 14.02
C ALA A 28 15.95 -11.31 14.08
N GLU A 29 15.70 -10.50 13.05
CA GLU A 29 14.52 -9.63 12.94
C GLU A 29 13.25 -10.46 12.74
N ILE A 30 13.30 -11.55 11.96
CA ILE A 30 12.19 -12.50 11.82
C ILE A 30 11.87 -13.17 13.17
N ALA A 31 12.89 -13.59 13.92
CA ALA A 31 12.70 -14.22 15.23
C ALA A 31 12.13 -13.26 16.29
N ALA A 32 12.26 -11.95 16.09
CA ALA A 32 11.69 -10.93 16.96
C ALA A 32 10.20 -10.64 16.68
N LEU A 33 9.64 -11.14 15.57
CA LEU A 33 8.22 -10.97 15.25
C LEU A 33 7.33 -11.73 16.23
N LYS A 34 6.15 -11.18 16.52
CA LYS A 34 5.13 -11.86 17.33
C LYS A 34 4.45 -12.96 16.52
N ASP A 35 4.28 -12.73 15.21
CA ASP A 35 3.65 -13.67 14.28
C ASP A 35 4.42 -13.68 12.94
N PRO A 36 5.43 -14.55 12.77
CA PRO A 36 6.21 -14.67 11.54
C PRO A 36 5.42 -15.42 10.44
N ALA A 37 4.26 -14.87 10.08
CA ALA A 37 3.35 -15.43 9.10
C ALA A 37 3.93 -15.39 7.68
N GLU A 38 3.41 -16.27 6.81
CA GLU A 38 3.90 -16.42 5.43
C GLU A 38 3.74 -15.15 4.58
N ASP A 39 2.68 -14.36 4.81
CA ASP A 39 2.47 -13.07 4.15
C ASP A 39 3.44 -11.97 4.62
N VAL A 40 4.21 -12.21 5.69
CA VAL A 40 5.21 -11.27 6.24
C VAL A 40 6.65 -11.69 5.98
N CYS A 41 6.99 -12.97 6.09
CA CYS A 41 8.35 -13.45 5.87
C CYS A 41 8.48 -14.69 4.96
N GLY A 42 7.39 -15.09 4.31
CA GLY A 42 7.40 -16.13 3.29
C GLY A 42 8.01 -15.68 1.96
N ASP A 43 8.22 -16.63 1.05
CA ASP A 43 8.91 -16.39 -0.22
C ASP A 43 8.19 -15.32 -1.07
N LEU A 44 6.85 -15.35 -1.10
CA LEU A 44 6.02 -14.42 -1.88
C LEU A 44 6.08 -12.98 -1.34
N ARG A 45 6.41 -12.81 -0.06
CA ARG A 45 6.61 -11.50 0.54
C ARG A 45 8.01 -10.98 0.24
N ILE A 46 9.04 -11.81 0.44
CA ILE A 46 10.43 -11.42 0.20
C ILE A 46 10.69 -11.15 -1.29
N VAL A 47 10.08 -11.91 -2.19
CA VAL A 47 10.24 -11.68 -3.65
C VAL A 47 9.75 -10.30 -4.06
N ARG A 48 8.77 -9.70 -3.39
CA ARG A 48 8.28 -8.34 -3.70
C ARG A 48 9.35 -7.29 -3.39
N PHE A 49 10.07 -7.43 -2.29
CA PHE A 49 11.23 -6.59 -1.99
C PHE A 49 12.31 -6.75 -3.07
N LEU A 50 12.66 -8.00 -3.40
CA LEU A 50 13.65 -8.32 -4.43
C LEU A 50 13.28 -7.73 -5.80
N ARG A 51 12.05 -7.96 -6.26
CA ARG A 51 11.53 -7.44 -7.53
C ARG A 51 11.45 -5.92 -7.50
N SER A 52 11.03 -5.29 -6.40
CA SER A 52 11.00 -3.82 -6.28
C SER A 52 12.39 -3.20 -6.49
N ARG A 53 13.45 -3.91 -6.09
CA ARG A 53 14.86 -3.52 -6.24
C ARG A 53 15.53 -4.13 -7.49
N LYS A 54 14.73 -4.55 -8.48
CA LYS A 54 15.21 -5.09 -9.77
C LYS A 54 16.19 -6.28 -9.62
N GLY A 55 15.98 -7.12 -8.61
CA GLY A 55 16.82 -8.29 -8.34
C GLY A 55 18.11 -7.98 -7.55
N ASP A 56 18.33 -6.73 -7.13
CA ASP A 56 19.42 -6.37 -6.21
C ASP A 56 19.12 -6.91 -4.81
N GLN A 57 19.78 -8.02 -4.49
CA GLN A 57 19.63 -8.71 -3.22
C GLN A 57 20.09 -7.87 -2.03
N LYS A 58 21.17 -7.08 -2.15
CA LYS A 58 21.71 -6.34 -1.00
C LYS A 58 20.70 -5.28 -0.57
N THR A 59 20.28 -4.43 -1.51
CA THR A 59 19.29 -3.38 -1.25
C THR A 59 17.95 -3.99 -0.82
N ALA A 60 17.53 -5.12 -1.41
CA ALA A 60 16.31 -5.82 -0.97
C ALA A 60 16.42 -6.37 0.46
N THR A 61 17.60 -6.86 0.86
CA THR A 61 17.87 -7.31 2.24
C THR A 61 17.71 -6.15 3.21
N ASP A 62 18.29 -4.98 2.89
CA ASP A 62 18.24 -3.81 3.75
C ASP A 62 16.80 -3.29 3.91
N TRP A 63 16.05 -3.18 2.80
CA TRP A 63 14.64 -2.79 2.85
C TRP A 63 13.78 -3.79 3.63
N PHE A 64 14.02 -5.09 3.47
CA PHE A 64 13.28 -6.11 4.18
C PHE A 64 13.58 -6.08 5.69
N ARG A 65 14.84 -5.85 6.07
CA ARG A 65 15.25 -5.66 7.47
C ARG A 65 14.59 -4.44 8.10
N GLU A 66 14.58 -3.31 7.39
CA GLU A 66 13.91 -2.09 7.83
C GLU A 66 12.41 -2.31 8.01
N PHE A 67 11.77 -3.04 7.09
CA PHE A 67 10.38 -3.46 7.22
C PHE A 67 10.16 -4.27 8.51
N LEU A 68 10.94 -5.33 8.74
CA LEU A 68 10.79 -6.17 9.93
C LEU A 68 11.00 -5.38 11.23
N THR A 69 11.99 -4.49 11.25
CA THR A 69 12.22 -3.58 12.37
C THR A 69 11.02 -2.66 12.58
N TRP A 70 10.52 -2.02 11.53
CA TRP A 70 9.36 -1.13 11.59
C TRP A 70 8.13 -1.82 12.17
N ARG A 71 7.90 -3.11 11.87
CA ARG A 71 6.76 -3.86 12.42
C ARG A 71 6.77 -3.96 13.94
N VAL A 72 7.94 -3.91 14.57
CA VAL A 72 8.09 -4.05 16.03
C VAL A 72 8.41 -2.72 16.72
N THR A 73 8.76 -1.67 15.98
CA THR A 73 9.12 -0.36 16.55
C THR A 73 8.14 0.76 16.24
N GLU A 74 7.37 0.66 15.16
CA GLU A 74 6.38 1.68 14.81
C GLU A 74 5.23 1.68 15.83
N LEU A 75 4.96 2.84 16.42
CA LEU A 75 3.96 2.99 17.48
C LEU A 75 2.86 3.95 17.04
N ALA A 76 1.63 3.47 17.13
CA ALA A 76 0.39 4.22 16.94
C ALA A 76 -0.66 3.67 17.92
N PRO A 77 -1.87 4.26 18.01
CA PRO A 77 -2.89 3.80 18.95
C PRO A 77 -3.17 2.29 18.87
N GLY A 78 -2.92 1.58 19.97
CA GLY A 78 -3.15 0.13 20.07
C GLY A 78 -1.95 -0.76 19.71
N GLY A 79 -0.73 -0.22 19.62
CA GLY A 79 0.51 -1.02 19.61
C GLY A 79 1.33 -0.82 18.35
N THR A 80 1.93 -1.90 17.85
CA THR A 80 2.74 -1.88 16.62
C THR A 80 1.99 -2.55 15.45
N PRO A 81 2.52 -2.51 14.21
CA PRO A 81 1.93 -3.27 13.09
C PRO A 81 1.65 -4.75 13.39
N GLU A 82 2.47 -5.40 14.24
CA GLU A 82 2.23 -6.77 14.72
C GLU A 82 0.94 -6.93 15.55
N ASP A 83 0.55 -5.88 16.28
CA ASP A 83 -0.69 -5.87 17.04
C ASP A 83 -1.88 -5.52 16.13
N TRP A 84 -1.70 -4.55 15.23
CA TRP A 84 -2.79 -4.05 14.39
C TRP A 84 -3.27 -5.08 13.36
N ARG A 85 -2.38 -5.89 12.79
CA ARG A 85 -2.72 -6.88 11.77
C ARG A 85 -3.76 -7.90 12.24
N ARG A 86 -3.76 -8.22 13.54
CA ARG A 86 -4.64 -9.24 14.14
C ARG A 86 -6.11 -8.86 14.03
N GLU A 87 -6.40 -7.57 13.90
CA GLU A 87 -7.76 -7.08 13.75
C GLU A 87 -8.32 -7.34 12.35
N VAL A 88 -7.50 -7.53 11.33
CA VAL A 88 -7.91 -7.49 9.91
C VAL A 88 -7.54 -8.72 9.11
N VAL A 89 -6.42 -9.38 9.39
CA VAL A 89 -6.02 -10.62 8.71
C VAL A 89 -7.07 -11.71 8.92
N GLY A 90 -7.40 -12.45 7.86
CA GLY A 90 -8.40 -13.53 7.92
C GLY A 90 -9.83 -13.10 7.60
N ARG A 91 -10.13 -11.79 7.60
CA ARG A 91 -11.46 -11.29 7.25
C ARG A 91 -11.76 -11.53 5.78
N ASP A 92 -13.02 -11.85 5.48
CA ASP A 92 -13.52 -11.74 4.12
C ASP A 92 -13.64 -10.27 3.69
N ILE A 93 -13.84 -10.07 2.39
CA ILE A 93 -13.89 -8.74 1.78
C ILE A 93 -15.05 -7.88 2.29
N ASP A 94 -16.22 -8.47 2.51
CA ASP A 94 -17.41 -7.72 2.91
C ASP A 94 -17.31 -7.33 4.39
N ASP A 95 -16.81 -8.21 5.24
CA ASP A 95 -16.48 -7.92 6.63
C ASP A 95 -15.39 -6.84 6.73
N LEU A 96 -14.32 -6.90 5.92
CA LEU A 96 -13.31 -5.82 5.89
C LEU A 96 -13.91 -4.47 5.48
N ARG A 97 -14.76 -4.45 4.44
CA ARG A 97 -15.44 -3.21 4.01
C ARG A 97 -16.27 -2.63 5.15
N GLN A 98 -17.07 -3.46 5.84
CA GLN A 98 -17.86 -3.02 6.99
C GLN A 98 -16.98 -2.59 8.17
N TRP A 99 -15.86 -3.27 8.39
CA TRP A 99 -14.86 -2.89 9.40
C TRP A 99 -14.29 -1.50 9.10
N TYR A 100 -13.94 -1.23 7.84
CA TYR A 100 -13.38 0.06 7.41
C TYR A 100 -14.43 1.17 7.50
N LEU A 101 -15.65 0.97 7.01
CA LEU A 101 -16.72 1.98 7.09
C LEU A 101 -17.03 2.44 8.54
N LYS A 102 -16.80 1.58 9.53
CA LYS A 102 -17.02 1.90 10.95
C LYS A 102 -15.85 2.64 11.61
N ARG A 103 -14.66 2.60 11.02
CA ARG A 103 -13.40 3.02 11.65
C ARG A 103 -12.62 4.07 10.88
N GLY A 104 -12.70 4.02 9.55
CA GLY A 104 -12.04 4.95 8.65
C GLY A 104 -12.58 6.35 8.84
N SER A 105 -11.69 7.32 8.68
CA SER A 105 -12.07 8.71 8.63
C SER A 105 -13.03 8.95 7.47
N PRO A 106 -14.11 9.73 7.66
CA PRO A 106 -15.01 10.09 6.55
C PRO A 106 -14.30 10.93 5.47
N PHE A 107 -13.09 11.41 5.77
CA PHE A 107 -12.23 12.17 4.87
C PHE A 107 -11.15 11.30 4.20
N ASP A 108 -11.19 9.98 4.37
CA ASP A 108 -10.35 9.01 3.66
C ASP A 108 -11.26 8.02 2.91
N PRO A 109 -11.83 8.40 1.76
CA PRO A 109 -12.77 7.56 1.04
C PRO A 109 -12.02 6.45 0.28
N ILE A 110 -11.74 5.35 0.98
CA ILE A 110 -11.15 4.14 0.39
C ILE A 110 -12.18 3.01 0.38
N ASN A 111 -12.24 2.29 -0.74
CA ASN A 111 -12.83 0.97 -0.76
C ASN A 111 -11.73 -0.06 -1.07
N PRO A 112 -11.33 -0.87 -0.08
CA PRO A 112 -10.12 -1.70 -0.17
C PRO A 112 -10.19 -2.74 -1.27
N CYS A 113 -11.39 -3.15 -1.68
CA CYS A 113 -11.59 -3.93 -2.88
C CYS A 113 -13.01 -3.72 -3.40
N ILE A 114 -13.20 -3.31 -4.65
CA ILE A 114 -14.49 -3.12 -5.35
C ILE A 114 -14.79 -4.23 -6.36
N GLY A 115 -13.86 -5.15 -6.57
CA GLY A 115 -13.99 -6.26 -7.50
C GLY A 115 -12.64 -6.78 -7.96
N GLU A 116 -12.65 -7.52 -9.07
CA GLU A 116 -11.45 -8.10 -9.68
C GLU A 116 -11.50 -7.92 -11.20
N ASN A 117 -10.32 -7.85 -11.84
CA ASN A 117 -10.24 -7.93 -13.29
C ASN A 117 -10.21 -9.40 -13.77
N SER A 118 -10.14 -9.61 -15.10
CA SER A 118 -10.05 -10.95 -15.71
C SER A 118 -8.83 -11.77 -15.29
N ASP A 119 -7.77 -11.12 -14.82
CA ASP A 119 -6.56 -11.78 -14.30
C ASP A 119 -6.64 -12.06 -12.79
N GLY A 120 -7.74 -11.73 -12.12
CA GLY A 120 -7.91 -11.90 -10.68
C GLY A 120 -7.14 -10.89 -9.83
N MET A 121 -6.74 -9.75 -10.41
CA MET A 121 -6.15 -8.64 -9.67
C MET A 121 -7.24 -7.90 -8.90
N LEU A 122 -6.99 -7.62 -7.62
CA LEU A 122 -7.90 -6.85 -6.78
C LEU A 122 -8.03 -5.42 -7.29
N LEU A 123 -9.24 -4.87 -7.34
CA LEU A 123 -9.49 -3.48 -7.69
C LEU A 123 -9.73 -2.69 -6.40
N MET A 124 -8.84 -1.78 -6.00
CA MET A 124 -9.08 -0.83 -4.92
C MET A 124 -9.59 0.49 -5.51
N TRP A 125 -10.59 1.11 -4.89
CA TRP A 125 -10.99 2.48 -5.22
C TRP A 125 -10.50 3.44 -4.14
N VAL A 126 -9.92 4.55 -4.56
CA VAL A 126 -9.43 5.64 -3.70
C VAL A 126 -10.04 6.93 -4.21
N GLY A 127 -11.00 7.47 -3.47
CA GLY A 127 -11.75 8.68 -3.81
C GLY A 127 -11.01 9.97 -3.50
N THR A 128 -9.75 10.13 -3.93
CA THR A 128 -8.91 11.28 -3.56
C THR A 128 -9.57 12.63 -3.87
N GLY A 129 -10.32 12.76 -4.98
CA GLY A 129 -11.01 14.00 -5.35
C GLY A 129 -12.19 14.38 -4.43
N TYR A 130 -12.66 13.44 -3.62
CA TYR A 130 -13.72 13.67 -2.63
C TYR A 130 -13.18 14.18 -1.30
N VAL A 131 -11.87 14.14 -1.10
CA VAL A 131 -11.23 14.63 0.12
C VAL A 131 -11.16 16.15 0.09
N ASP A 132 -11.55 16.77 1.20
CA ASP A 132 -11.33 18.17 1.48
C ASP A 132 -10.15 18.26 2.46
N PRO A 133 -8.91 18.58 1.99
CA PRO A 133 -7.72 18.55 2.84
C PRO A 133 -7.81 19.45 4.06
N GLN A 134 -8.49 20.59 3.92
CA GLN A 134 -8.68 21.54 5.03
C GLN A 134 -9.63 20.95 6.07
N LYS A 135 -10.79 20.42 5.67
CA LYS A 135 -11.72 19.76 6.61
C LYS A 135 -11.12 18.51 7.24
N TRP A 136 -10.33 17.74 6.48
CA TRP A 136 -9.53 16.66 7.05
C TRP A 136 -8.65 17.23 8.18
N ALA A 137 -7.87 18.27 7.90
CA ALA A 137 -6.94 18.81 8.88
C ALA A 137 -7.62 19.47 10.10
N GLU A 138 -8.82 20.02 9.95
CA GLU A 138 -9.62 20.62 11.03
C GLU A 138 -10.35 19.60 11.90
N SER A 139 -10.76 18.46 11.34
CA SER A 139 -11.60 17.46 12.04
C SER A 139 -10.85 16.48 12.94
N HIS A 140 -9.51 16.50 12.93
CA HIS A 140 -8.67 15.50 13.60
C HIS A 140 -8.37 15.81 15.09
N ASP A 141 -9.29 16.47 15.79
CA ASP A 141 -9.11 16.95 17.16
C ASP A 141 -9.73 16.06 18.26
N SER A 142 -10.63 15.13 17.90
CA SER A 142 -11.46 14.44 18.89
C SER A 142 -11.58 12.92 18.68
N LYS A 143 -12.08 12.48 17.52
CA LYS A 143 -12.39 11.06 17.27
C LYS A 143 -11.44 10.35 16.29
N TYR A 144 -10.96 11.05 15.28
CA TYR A 144 -10.06 10.51 14.26
C TYR A 144 -8.74 11.26 14.39
N THR A 145 -7.75 10.66 15.05
CA THR A 145 -6.42 11.28 15.12
C THR A 145 -5.61 10.90 13.88
N VAL A 146 -4.61 11.71 13.53
CA VAL A 146 -3.72 11.42 12.38
C VAL A 146 -3.10 10.02 12.50
N GLU A 147 -2.76 9.61 13.72
CA GLU A 147 -2.21 8.28 13.96
C GLU A 147 -3.24 7.16 13.88
N HIS A 148 -4.51 7.43 14.18
CA HIS A 148 -5.59 6.48 13.94
C HIS A 148 -5.84 6.28 12.44
N ASP A 149 -5.80 7.35 11.65
CA ASP A 149 -5.90 7.28 10.19
C ASP A 149 -4.71 6.51 9.60
N PHE A 150 -3.47 6.82 10.03
CA PHE A 150 -2.28 6.07 9.63
C PHE A 150 -2.42 4.58 9.94
N LYS A 151 -2.77 4.23 11.19
CA LYS A 151 -2.99 2.84 11.61
C LYS A 151 -4.05 2.17 10.71
N THR A 152 -5.18 2.82 10.50
CA THR A 152 -6.30 2.24 9.73
C THR A 152 -5.88 1.95 8.30
N MET A 153 -5.13 2.86 7.66
CA MET A 153 -4.55 2.63 6.34
C MET A 153 -3.56 1.46 6.34
N MET A 154 -2.66 1.38 7.33
CA MET A 154 -1.71 0.27 7.43
C MET A 154 -2.42 -1.07 7.68
N GLN A 155 -3.51 -1.10 8.45
CA GLN A 155 -4.34 -2.30 8.62
C GLN A 155 -4.96 -2.76 7.30
N VAL A 156 -5.49 -1.84 6.48
CA VAL A 156 -5.94 -2.18 5.12
C VAL A 156 -4.80 -2.79 4.30
N MET A 157 -3.58 -2.23 4.40
CA MET A 157 -2.41 -2.77 3.73
C MET A 157 -2.00 -4.17 4.24
N GLU A 158 -2.08 -4.44 5.54
CA GLU A 158 -1.87 -5.79 6.11
C GLU A 158 -2.88 -6.79 5.54
N TRP A 159 -4.18 -6.44 5.48
CA TRP A 159 -5.18 -7.32 4.87
C TRP A 159 -4.89 -7.57 3.39
N ILE A 160 -4.53 -6.53 2.63
CA ILE A 160 -4.20 -6.67 1.20
C ILE A 160 -3.06 -7.68 1.02
N PHE A 161 -1.98 -7.58 1.78
CA PHE A 161 -0.84 -8.49 1.62
C PHE A 161 -1.13 -9.92 2.05
N TRP A 162 -1.94 -10.11 3.09
CA TRP A 162 -2.47 -11.42 3.44
C TRP A 162 -3.30 -12.01 2.29
N GLU A 163 -4.25 -11.25 1.74
CA GLU A 163 -5.14 -11.70 0.69
C GLU A 163 -4.39 -11.97 -0.63
N LEU A 164 -3.43 -11.11 -1.00
CA LEU A 164 -2.57 -11.33 -2.15
C LEU A 164 -1.72 -12.61 -2.00
N THR A 165 -1.22 -12.89 -0.80
CA THR A 165 -0.46 -14.13 -0.52
C THR A 165 -1.35 -15.35 -0.69
N ARG A 166 -2.52 -15.37 -0.03
CA ARG A 166 -3.52 -16.45 -0.13
C ARG A 166 -3.95 -16.71 -1.59
N ARG A 167 -4.22 -15.65 -2.35
CA ARG A 167 -4.56 -15.74 -3.78
C ARG A 167 -3.42 -16.29 -4.61
N SER A 168 -2.20 -15.88 -4.32
CA SER A 168 -1.04 -16.32 -5.09
C SER A 168 -0.82 -17.83 -4.92
N GLN A 169 -0.94 -18.32 -3.68
CA GLN A 169 -0.92 -19.75 -3.38
C GLN A 169 -2.04 -20.50 -4.08
N LYS A 170 -3.28 -19.99 -4.01
CA LYS A 170 -4.45 -20.62 -4.63
C LYS A 170 -4.33 -20.73 -6.15
N THR A 171 -3.76 -19.73 -6.81
CA THR A 171 -3.76 -19.59 -8.27
C THR A 171 -2.45 -20.01 -8.93
N GLY A 172 -1.39 -20.27 -8.16
CA GLY A 172 -0.08 -20.61 -8.69
C GLY A 172 0.59 -19.46 -9.46
N LYS A 173 0.22 -18.21 -9.19
CA LYS A 173 0.76 -16.99 -9.81
C LYS A 173 0.83 -15.86 -8.80
N MET A 174 1.72 -14.89 -9.01
CA MET A 174 1.77 -13.68 -8.17
C MET A 174 0.51 -12.84 -8.36
N ALA A 175 -0.21 -12.59 -7.26
CA ALA A 175 -1.36 -11.69 -7.23
C ALA A 175 -0.91 -10.23 -7.06
N TYR A 176 -1.65 -9.31 -7.67
CA TYR A 176 -1.43 -7.86 -7.61
C TYR A 176 -2.76 -7.13 -7.45
N MET A 177 -2.69 -5.82 -7.23
CA MET A 177 -3.85 -4.94 -7.18
C MET A 177 -3.76 -3.81 -8.21
N ILE A 178 -4.92 -3.33 -8.64
CA ILE A 178 -5.10 -2.11 -9.42
C ILE A 178 -5.74 -1.09 -8.49
N LYS A 179 -5.14 0.11 -8.41
CA LYS A 179 -5.70 1.23 -7.64
C LYS A 179 -6.38 2.21 -8.60
N MET A 180 -7.68 2.35 -8.47
CA MET A 180 -8.47 3.36 -9.16
C MET A 180 -8.46 4.64 -8.33
N LEU A 181 -7.74 5.66 -8.80
CA LEU A 181 -7.68 6.98 -8.19
C LEU A 181 -8.76 7.84 -8.82
N ASP A 182 -9.83 8.10 -8.07
CA ASP A 182 -10.94 8.93 -8.52
C ASP A 182 -10.74 10.37 -8.06
N LEU A 183 -10.45 11.23 -9.03
CA LEU A 183 -10.16 12.65 -8.81
C LEU A 183 -11.38 13.54 -9.02
N LYS A 184 -12.58 12.95 -9.04
CA LYS A 184 -13.82 13.71 -9.20
C LYS A 184 -13.96 14.77 -8.11
N GLY A 185 -14.12 16.03 -8.52
CA GLY A 185 -14.28 17.17 -7.64
C GLY A 185 -12.98 17.74 -7.07
N GLU A 186 -11.81 17.23 -7.50
CA GLU A 186 -10.52 17.84 -7.15
C GLU A 186 -10.42 19.25 -7.76
N GLY A 187 -10.14 20.25 -6.93
CA GLY A 187 -10.10 21.66 -7.33
C GLY A 187 -11.46 22.37 -7.34
N GLU A 188 -12.54 21.67 -6.98
CA GLU A 188 -13.91 22.20 -6.93
C GLU A 188 -14.41 22.31 -5.48
N ASP A 189 -15.40 23.16 -5.22
CA ASP A 189 -16.08 23.31 -3.91
C ASP A 189 -15.14 23.52 -2.71
N GLY A 190 -13.97 24.12 -2.93
CA GLY A 190 -12.94 24.33 -1.90
C GLY A 190 -12.00 23.14 -1.68
N ARG A 191 -12.20 22.00 -2.36
CA ARG A 191 -11.29 20.83 -2.30
C ARG A 191 -9.99 21.16 -3.02
N GLN A 192 -8.91 21.23 -2.26
CA GLN A 192 -7.58 21.54 -2.77
C GLN A 192 -6.92 20.28 -3.34
N THR A 193 -6.07 20.45 -4.36
CA THR A 193 -5.23 19.34 -4.84
C THR A 193 -4.21 18.95 -3.77
N LEU A 194 -3.66 17.74 -3.85
CA LEU A 194 -2.67 17.26 -2.89
C LEU A 194 -1.50 18.24 -2.68
N PHE A 195 -1.03 18.91 -3.73
CA PHE A 195 0.12 19.82 -3.67
C PHE A 195 -0.20 21.22 -3.13
N PHE A 196 -1.47 21.61 -3.14
CA PHE A 196 -1.93 22.92 -2.66
C PHE A 196 -2.85 22.82 -1.43
N GLY A 197 -2.99 21.62 -0.86
CA GLY A 197 -3.79 21.34 0.31
C GLY A 197 -3.19 21.86 1.62
N ASP A 198 -3.96 21.74 2.72
CA ASP A 198 -3.46 21.98 4.08
C ASP A 198 -2.17 21.19 4.32
N LYS A 199 -1.17 21.86 4.91
CA LYS A 199 0.17 21.31 5.14
C LYS A 199 0.14 20.02 5.98
N ARG A 200 -0.79 19.89 6.94
CA ARG A 200 -0.93 18.70 7.78
C ARG A 200 -1.38 17.50 6.95
N PHE A 201 -2.34 17.70 6.05
CA PHE A 201 -2.78 16.67 5.11
C PHE A 201 -1.67 16.27 4.14
N TYR A 202 -0.95 17.25 3.60
CA TYR A 202 0.21 17.00 2.75
C TYR A 202 1.29 16.20 3.48
N ASP A 203 1.68 16.62 4.69
CA ASP A 203 2.72 15.94 5.47
C ASP A 203 2.28 14.51 5.84
N PHE A 204 1.04 14.32 6.26
CA PHE A 204 0.47 12.98 6.49
C PHE A 204 0.56 12.09 5.24
N THR A 205 0.06 12.58 4.11
CA THR A 205 0.01 11.78 2.88
C THR A 205 1.42 11.52 2.33
N MET A 206 2.22 12.57 2.16
CA MET A 206 3.48 12.52 1.41
C MET A 206 4.69 12.13 2.26
N LYS A 207 4.67 12.37 3.57
CA LYS A 207 5.80 12.07 4.46
C LYS A 207 5.55 10.87 5.38
N ARG A 208 4.29 10.46 5.57
CA ARG A 208 3.95 9.34 6.46
C ARG A 208 3.38 8.15 5.70
N VAL A 209 2.23 8.31 5.04
CA VAL A 209 1.52 7.20 4.38
C VAL A 209 2.24 6.72 3.13
N MET A 210 2.58 7.63 2.20
CA MET A 210 3.18 7.24 0.92
C MET A 210 4.56 6.58 1.09
N PRO A 211 5.48 7.08 1.95
CA PRO A 211 6.74 6.39 2.19
C PRO A 211 6.55 5.00 2.79
N ALA A 212 5.67 4.83 3.78
CA ALA A 212 5.36 3.51 4.35
C ALA A 212 4.78 2.57 3.28
N GLY A 213 3.83 3.04 2.48
CA GLY A 213 3.23 2.28 1.40
C GLY A 213 4.22 1.87 0.30
N GLN A 214 5.18 2.73 -0.05
CA GLN A 214 6.17 2.43 -1.10
C GLN A 214 7.31 1.55 -0.60
N HIS A 215 7.72 1.74 0.66
CA HIS A 215 8.89 1.08 1.25
C HIS A 215 8.52 -0.26 1.88
N PHE A 216 7.57 -0.24 2.81
CA PHE A 216 7.16 -1.42 3.56
C PHE A 216 6.13 -2.27 2.83
N TYR A 217 5.29 -1.68 1.98
CA TYR A 217 4.27 -2.40 1.22
C TYR A 217 4.58 -2.41 -0.27
N CYS A 218 5.82 -2.75 -0.63
CA CYS A 218 6.29 -2.64 -2.00
C CYS A 218 5.75 -3.74 -2.95
N ASP A 219 5.78 -3.41 -4.25
CA ASP A 219 5.49 -4.31 -5.39
C ASP A 219 4.18 -5.10 -5.31
N HIS A 220 3.10 -4.47 -4.85
CA HIS A 220 1.72 -4.99 -4.90
C HIS A 220 0.87 -4.33 -5.98
N ASP A 221 1.16 -3.08 -6.33
CA ASP A 221 0.44 -2.33 -7.36
C ASP A 221 0.84 -2.80 -8.76
N ALA A 222 -0.10 -3.36 -9.53
CA ALA A 222 0.04 -3.58 -10.96
C ALA A 222 -0.15 -2.27 -11.74
N MET A 223 -1.14 -1.46 -11.35
CA MET A 223 -1.53 -0.27 -12.10
C MET A 223 -2.22 0.75 -11.20
N PHE A 224 -2.05 2.03 -11.51
CA PHE A 224 -2.88 3.13 -11.03
C PHE A 224 -3.74 3.60 -12.19
N LEU A 225 -5.06 3.45 -12.08
CA LEU A 225 -6.03 3.95 -13.04
C LEU A 225 -6.57 5.27 -12.54
N VAL A 226 -6.23 6.38 -13.19
CA VAL A 226 -6.71 7.70 -12.78
C VAL A 226 -7.99 8.01 -13.55
N VAL A 227 -9.09 8.24 -12.83
CA VAL A 227 -10.39 8.58 -13.41
C VAL A 227 -10.83 9.97 -12.96
N ASN A 228 -11.66 10.61 -13.79
CA ASN A 228 -12.21 11.95 -13.52
C ASN A 228 -11.16 13.04 -13.23
N ALA A 229 -9.95 12.89 -13.78
CA ALA A 229 -8.88 13.87 -13.62
C ALA A 229 -9.24 15.21 -14.28
N ALA A 230 -9.27 16.29 -13.48
CA ALA A 230 -9.41 17.64 -14.02
C ALA A 230 -8.19 18.02 -14.88
N ARG A 231 -8.32 19.03 -15.76
CA ARG A 231 -7.19 19.52 -16.58
C ARG A 231 -5.99 19.95 -15.74
N LEU A 232 -6.23 20.47 -14.53
CA LEU A 232 -5.19 20.87 -13.59
C LEU A 232 -4.33 19.67 -13.14
N PHE A 233 -4.93 18.48 -12.99
CA PHE A 233 -4.18 17.26 -12.69
C PHE A 233 -3.16 16.94 -13.78
N ALA A 234 -3.50 17.12 -15.08
CA ALA A 234 -2.54 16.87 -16.16
C ALA A 234 -1.29 17.77 -16.04
N ILE A 235 -1.46 19.01 -15.57
CA ILE A 235 -0.36 19.94 -15.29
C ILE A 235 0.45 19.47 -14.08
N CYS A 236 -0.20 19.18 -12.95
CA CYS A 236 0.46 18.66 -11.76
C CYS A 236 1.20 17.34 -12.03
N TRP A 237 0.61 16.44 -12.80
CA TRP A 237 1.18 15.16 -13.21
C TRP A 237 2.43 15.35 -14.08
N SER A 238 2.41 16.35 -14.98
CA SER A 238 3.58 16.68 -15.80
C SER A 238 4.81 17.08 -14.97
N MET A 239 4.59 17.68 -13.79
CA MET A 239 5.64 18.02 -12.82
C MET A 239 5.96 16.85 -11.88
N GLY A 240 4.93 16.16 -11.37
CA GLY A 240 5.07 15.06 -10.42
C GLY A 240 5.78 13.83 -10.97
N LYS A 241 5.70 13.59 -12.29
CA LYS A 241 6.38 12.45 -12.94
C LYS A 241 7.90 12.46 -12.75
N TYR A 242 8.51 13.62 -12.48
CA TYR A 242 9.96 13.72 -12.23
C TYR A 242 10.37 13.18 -10.86
N LEU A 243 9.43 13.08 -9.91
CA LEU A 243 9.64 12.49 -8.59
C LEU A 243 9.44 10.97 -8.58
N LEU A 244 8.84 10.41 -9.64
CA LEU A 244 8.56 8.99 -9.75
C LEU A 244 9.65 8.27 -10.55
N THR A 245 10.01 7.07 -10.09
CA THR A 245 10.86 6.16 -10.87
C THR A 245 10.17 5.78 -12.18
N GLU A 246 10.93 5.40 -13.20
CA GLU A 246 10.39 4.95 -14.49
C GLU A 246 9.35 3.83 -14.34
N ARG A 247 9.60 2.88 -13.42
CA ARG A 247 8.67 1.80 -13.09
C ARG A 247 7.39 2.29 -12.43
N GLN A 248 7.46 3.30 -11.58
CA GLN A 248 6.24 3.89 -11.00
C GLN A 248 5.45 4.61 -12.08
N ARG A 249 6.11 5.41 -12.92
CA ARG A 249 5.46 6.13 -14.04
C ARG A 249 4.74 5.19 -15.01
N SER A 250 5.34 4.05 -15.34
CA SER A 250 4.74 3.10 -16.31
C SER A 250 3.44 2.46 -15.82
N LYS A 251 3.17 2.51 -14.50
CA LYS A 251 1.96 1.97 -13.87
C LYS A 251 0.76 2.92 -13.92
N PHE A 252 0.94 4.21 -14.20
CA PHE A 252 -0.18 5.15 -14.30
C PHE A 252 -0.83 5.09 -15.67
N LYS A 253 -2.14 4.94 -15.69
CA LYS A 253 -3.01 4.96 -16.88
C LYS A 253 -4.10 6.02 -16.72
#